data_AF-A0A3B8QN27-F1
#
_entry.id   AF-A0A3B8QN27-F1
#
_cell.length_a   1.000
_cell.length_b   1.000
_cell.length_c   1.000
_cell.angle_alpha   90.00
_cell.angle_beta   90.00
_cell.angle_gamma   90.00
#
_symmetry.space_group_name_H-M   'P 1'
#
loop_
_entity.id
_entity.type
_entity.pdbx_description
1 polymer ?
#
loop_
_entity_poly.entity_id
_entity_poly.type
_entity_poly.pdbx_seq_one_letter_code
_entity_poly.pdbx_strand_id
1 'polypeptide(L)'
;DRAGFIDTTKLAGHEVDDHALDNINPLKPTIVLAGNVIWDLCTLNKDIIFKDMISWIAETIEWFRINSEYQLIIRPHPAETSPIIPKTRETIEAALHLLGTDIPENVFLLKSDAKVTIKDLIKSYDIRGFAVYTTTVGFEYAALGFHVITTGKSCFRGFGFTTDPVTKQEYFTALENLLVNNKMFLPESNQILAKKFIKFYWFHYYSNIGLFSGDPPVLAANYLELLQSEQGPFSYIVNSIIDGVPINGENRWIPVS
;
A
#
# COMPACT_ATOMS: atom_id res chain seq x y z
N ASP A 1 -3.07 16.38 -14.99
CA ASP A 1 -3.33 16.03 -13.57
C ASP A 1 -3.20 14.55 -13.19
N ARG A 2 -2.31 13.77 -13.85
CA ARG A 2 -1.91 12.43 -13.36
C ARG A 2 -0.90 12.47 -12.21
N ALA A 3 -0.60 13.68 -11.70
CA ALA A 3 0.53 13.96 -10.81
C ALA A 3 0.23 13.76 -9.31
N GLY A 4 -0.72 12.88 -8.93
CA GLY A 4 -0.97 12.61 -7.51
C GLY A 4 -1.48 11.22 -7.14
N PHE A 5 -1.52 10.26 -8.08
CA PHE A 5 -2.08 8.94 -7.79
C PHE A 5 -1.29 7.85 -8.51
N ILE A 6 -0.64 6.98 -7.75
CA ILE A 6 0.06 5.80 -8.27
C ILE A 6 -1.01 4.70 -8.26
N ASP A 7 -1.80 4.58 -9.33
CA ASP A 7 -2.89 3.59 -9.36
C ASP A 7 -2.34 2.16 -9.46
N THR A 8 -1.81 1.63 -8.34
CA THR A 8 -1.30 0.26 -8.20
C THR A 8 -2.43 -0.76 -8.01
N THR A 9 -3.67 -0.30 -7.93
CA THR A 9 -4.84 -1.11 -7.58
C THR A 9 -5.50 -1.84 -8.74
N LYS A 10 -4.95 -1.75 -9.97
CA LYS A 10 -5.50 -2.39 -11.17
C LYS A 10 -4.54 -3.39 -11.80
N LEU A 11 -5.08 -4.56 -12.14
CA LEU A 11 -4.46 -5.52 -13.07
C LEU A 11 -5.05 -5.29 -14.46
N ALA A 12 -4.20 -5.13 -15.47
CA ALA A 12 -4.66 -4.93 -16.83
C ALA A 12 -5.33 -6.22 -17.38
N GLY A 13 -6.67 -6.24 -17.42
CA GLY A 13 -7.45 -7.07 -18.35
C GLY A 13 -7.95 -8.45 -17.87
N HIS A 14 -7.81 -8.81 -16.59
CA HIS A 14 -8.23 -10.12 -16.04
C HIS A 14 -9.12 -10.02 -14.80
N GLU A 15 -9.91 -8.97 -14.72
CA GLU A 15 -10.73 -8.63 -13.56
C GLU A 15 -12.05 -9.42 -13.53
N VAL A 16 -12.45 -9.94 -12.35
CA VAL A 16 -13.72 -10.67 -12.16
C VAL A 16 -14.63 -9.97 -11.16
N ASP A 17 -15.94 -10.18 -11.29
CA ASP A 17 -16.91 -9.75 -10.29
C ASP A 17 -16.74 -10.58 -9.00
N ASP A 18 -16.98 -9.94 -7.85
CA ASP A 18 -16.78 -10.53 -6.54
C ASP A 18 -18.09 -10.51 -5.73
N HIS A 19 -18.64 -11.70 -5.50
CA HIS A 19 -19.88 -11.90 -4.75
C HIS A 19 -19.79 -11.49 -3.28
N ALA A 20 -18.58 -11.31 -2.73
CA ALA A 20 -18.43 -10.76 -1.39
C ALA A 20 -19.08 -9.36 -1.27
N LEU A 21 -19.11 -8.59 -2.37
CA LEU A 21 -19.70 -7.24 -2.43
C LEU A 21 -21.21 -7.22 -2.19
N ASP A 22 -21.91 -8.30 -2.56
CA ASP A 22 -23.38 -8.40 -2.48
C ASP A 22 -23.88 -8.41 -1.03
N ASN A 23 -23.02 -8.82 -0.10
CA ASN A 23 -23.34 -8.97 1.33
C ASN A 23 -22.87 -7.79 2.19
N ILE A 24 -22.23 -6.79 1.59
CA ILE A 24 -21.72 -5.62 2.32
C ILE A 24 -22.85 -4.61 2.54
N ASN A 25 -23.12 -4.26 3.80
CA ASN A 25 -24.07 -3.20 4.12
C ASN A 25 -23.47 -1.80 3.82
N PRO A 26 -24.03 -1.01 2.88
CA PRO A 26 -23.47 0.29 2.49
C PRO A 26 -23.52 1.36 3.59
N LEU A 27 -24.34 1.18 4.62
CA LEU A 27 -24.53 2.17 5.69
C LEU A 27 -23.72 1.88 6.95
N LYS A 28 -23.02 0.74 7.00
CA LYS A 28 -22.34 0.29 8.21
C LYS A 28 -20.87 0.75 8.18
N PRO A 29 -20.34 1.30 9.30
CA PRO A 29 -18.99 1.85 9.31
C PRO A 29 -17.96 0.78 8.94
N THR A 30 -17.15 1.08 7.92
CA THR A 30 -16.28 0.10 7.29
C THR A 30 -14.82 0.55 7.27
N ILE A 31 -13.90 -0.35 7.64
CA ILE A 31 -12.46 -0.19 7.38
C ILE A 31 -12.06 -1.00 6.16
N VAL A 32 -11.21 -0.42 5.31
CA VAL A 32 -10.53 -1.17 4.25
C VAL A 32 -9.11 -1.52 4.71
N LEU A 33 -8.84 -2.81 4.82
CA LEU A 33 -7.48 -3.33 4.98
C LEU A 33 -6.90 -3.57 3.59
N ALA A 34 -5.98 -2.72 3.17
CA ALA A 34 -5.29 -2.87 1.89
C ALA A 34 -4.03 -3.72 2.09
N GLY A 35 -4.08 -4.95 1.59
CA GLY A 35 -2.98 -5.91 1.66
C GLY A 35 -1.84 -5.55 0.72
N ASN A 36 -0.60 -5.78 1.18
CA ASN A 36 0.53 -5.98 0.29
C ASN A 36 0.47 -7.40 -0.30
N VAL A 37 1.23 -7.67 -1.36
CA VAL A 37 1.46 -9.04 -1.83
C VAL A 37 2.18 -9.83 -0.73
N ILE A 38 1.79 -11.08 -0.44
CA ILE A 38 2.39 -11.87 0.66
C ILE A 38 3.90 -12.06 0.50
N TRP A 39 4.38 -12.27 -0.72
CA TRP A 39 5.80 -12.41 -1.05
C TRP A 39 6.48 -11.07 -1.35
N ASP A 40 5.86 -9.94 -1.00
CA ASP A 40 6.46 -8.63 -1.15
C ASP A 40 7.68 -8.51 -0.23
N LEU A 41 8.88 -8.55 -0.81
CA LEU A 41 10.13 -8.32 -0.11
C LEU A 41 10.15 -6.95 0.60
N CYS A 42 9.34 -5.99 0.17
CA CYS A 42 9.19 -4.71 0.85
C CYS A 42 8.52 -4.82 2.21
N THR A 43 7.94 -5.98 2.57
CA THR A 43 7.38 -6.28 3.90
C THR A 43 8.36 -7.00 4.82
N LEU A 44 9.47 -7.53 4.29
CA LEU A 44 10.48 -8.25 5.09
C LEU A 44 11.13 -7.33 6.14
N ASN A 45 11.17 -7.78 7.39
CA ASN A 45 11.69 -7.02 8.54
C ASN A 45 11.04 -5.63 8.72
N LYS A 46 9.76 -5.50 8.34
CA LYS A 46 8.99 -4.28 8.55
C LYS A 46 8.04 -4.37 9.73
N ASP A 47 8.02 -5.48 10.43
CA ASP A 47 7.19 -5.71 11.61
C ASP A 47 7.55 -4.75 12.74
N ILE A 48 6.53 -4.07 13.27
CA ILE A 48 6.64 -3.20 14.44
C ILE A 48 5.70 -3.71 15.54
N ILE A 49 4.42 -3.86 15.20
CA ILE A 49 3.34 -4.06 16.17
C ILE A 49 2.88 -5.52 16.22
N PHE A 50 2.85 -6.17 15.05
CA PHE A 50 2.43 -7.54 14.86
C PHE A 50 3.65 -8.40 14.51
N LYS A 51 3.49 -9.73 14.58
CA LYS A 51 4.58 -10.66 14.29
C LYS A 51 4.98 -10.63 12.81
N ASP A 52 3.97 -10.57 11.96
CA ASP A 52 4.02 -10.56 10.51
C ASP A 52 2.70 -9.99 9.96
N MET A 53 2.65 -9.70 8.65
CA MET A 53 1.44 -9.18 7.99
C MET A 53 0.22 -10.10 8.13
N ILE A 54 0.42 -11.42 8.14
CA ILE A 54 -0.69 -12.38 8.27
C ILE A 54 -1.27 -12.33 9.68
N SER A 55 -0.43 -12.28 10.71
CA SER A 55 -0.87 -12.14 12.11
C SER A 55 -1.63 -10.83 12.33
N TRP A 56 -1.21 -9.74 11.67
CA TRP A 56 -1.95 -8.47 11.70
C TRP A 56 -3.35 -8.63 11.11
N ILE A 57 -3.48 -9.29 9.95
CA ILE A 57 -4.78 -9.55 9.32
C ILE A 57 -5.63 -10.44 10.23
N ALA A 58 -5.09 -11.57 10.71
CA ALA A 58 -5.82 -12.52 11.56
C ALA A 58 -6.31 -11.89 12.87
N GLU A 59 -5.45 -11.13 13.57
CA GLU A 59 -5.84 -10.43 14.80
C GLU A 59 -6.84 -9.30 14.53
N THR A 60 -6.76 -8.65 13.36
CA THR A 60 -7.78 -7.66 12.96
C THR A 60 -9.12 -8.35 12.68
N ILE A 61 -9.13 -9.49 11.99
CA ILE A 61 -10.35 -10.30 11.77
C ILE A 61 -11.01 -10.65 13.10
N GLU A 62 -10.22 -11.09 14.09
CA GLU A 62 -10.74 -11.47 15.39
C GLU A 62 -11.35 -10.28 16.14
N TRP A 63 -10.75 -9.08 16.03
CA TRP A 63 -11.35 -7.87 16.58
C TRP A 63 -12.72 -7.57 15.93
N PHE A 64 -12.84 -7.72 14.60
CA PHE A 64 -14.13 -7.53 13.91
C PHE A 64 -15.14 -8.63 14.22
N ARG A 65 -14.72 -9.85 14.56
CA ARG A 65 -15.62 -10.91 15.05
C ARG A 65 -16.35 -10.46 16.31
N ILE A 66 -15.64 -9.81 17.23
CA ILE A 66 -16.20 -9.32 18.50
C ILE A 66 -17.04 -8.06 18.26
N ASN A 67 -16.61 -7.17 17.36
CA ASN A 67 -17.26 -5.89 17.05
C ASN A 67 -18.10 -5.99 15.76
N SER A 68 -19.10 -6.88 15.81
CA SER A 68 -19.94 -7.23 14.67
C SER A 68 -20.81 -6.08 14.14
N GLU A 69 -20.88 -4.94 14.82
CA GLU A 69 -21.53 -3.70 14.38
C GLU A 69 -20.71 -2.90 13.35
N TYR A 70 -19.45 -3.28 13.10
CA TYR A 70 -18.59 -2.71 12.06
C TYR A 70 -18.31 -3.71 10.94
N GLN A 71 -17.75 -3.24 9.82
CA GLN A 71 -17.32 -4.10 8.71
C GLN A 71 -15.84 -3.92 8.38
N LEU A 72 -15.24 -5.02 7.94
CA LEU A 72 -13.89 -5.04 7.42
C LEU A 72 -13.91 -5.52 5.97
N ILE A 73 -13.35 -4.74 5.06
CA ILE A 73 -13.06 -5.20 3.70
C ILE A 73 -11.56 -5.43 3.61
N ILE A 74 -11.16 -6.67 3.35
CA ILE A 74 -9.77 -7.02 3.09
C ILE A 74 -9.60 -7.03 1.56
N ARG A 75 -8.76 -6.14 1.04
CA ARG A 75 -8.41 -6.07 -0.38
C ARG A 75 -6.98 -6.56 -0.56
N PRO A 76 -6.76 -7.82 -0.96
CA PRO A 76 -5.44 -8.31 -1.35
C PRO A 76 -4.87 -7.50 -2.52
N HIS A 77 -3.54 -7.50 -2.68
CA HIS A 77 -2.93 -6.79 -3.79
C HIS A 77 -3.25 -7.50 -5.11
N PRO A 78 -3.66 -6.79 -6.18
CA PRO A 78 -4.03 -7.41 -7.46
C PRO A 78 -2.95 -8.34 -8.00
N ALA A 79 -1.69 -7.93 -7.94
CA ALA A 79 -0.55 -8.71 -8.43
C ALA A 79 -0.41 -10.14 -7.83
N GLU A 80 -1.10 -10.49 -6.74
CA GLU A 80 -1.13 -11.87 -6.21
C GLU A 80 -1.66 -12.90 -7.22
N THR A 81 -2.53 -12.49 -8.14
CA THR A 81 -3.11 -13.36 -9.18
C THR A 81 -2.73 -12.93 -10.59
N SER A 82 -1.73 -12.07 -10.75
CA SER A 82 -1.25 -11.64 -12.06
C SER A 82 -0.91 -12.85 -12.94
N PRO A 83 -1.49 -12.99 -14.15
CA PRO A 83 -1.18 -14.11 -15.04
C PRO A 83 0.25 -14.06 -15.59
N ILE A 84 0.94 -12.93 -15.42
CA ILE A 84 2.34 -12.71 -15.82
C ILE A 84 3.29 -13.23 -14.72
N ILE A 85 2.80 -13.34 -13.47
CA ILE A 85 3.56 -13.84 -12.32
C ILE A 85 3.10 -15.29 -12.07
N PRO A 86 3.99 -16.26 -11.78
CA PRO A 86 3.57 -17.61 -11.45
C PRO A 86 2.56 -17.57 -10.29
N LYS A 87 1.37 -18.16 -10.47
CA LYS A 87 0.40 -18.31 -9.38
C LYS A 87 1.09 -19.06 -8.24
N THR A 88 1.40 -18.36 -7.16
CA THR A 88 1.91 -19.00 -5.96
C THR A 88 0.72 -19.59 -5.20
N ARG A 89 0.98 -20.59 -4.36
CA ARG A 89 -0.05 -21.15 -3.46
C ARG A 89 -0.19 -20.32 -2.17
N GLU A 90 0.47 -19.17 -2.08
CA GLU A 90 0.66 -18.39 -0.86
C GLU A 90 -0.25 -17.16 -0.84
N THR A 91 -1.57 -17.36 -0.93
CA THR A 91 -2.56 -16.26 -0.86
C THR A 91 -2.95 -15.92 0.59
N ILE A 92 -3.53 -14.73 0.81
CA ILE A 92 -4.03 -14.32 2.14
C ILE A 92 -5.05 -15.33 2.64
N GLU A 93 -5.95 -15.75 1.76
CA GLU A 93 -6.95 -16.78 2.07
C GLU A 93 -6.30 -18.10 2.53
N ALA A 94 -5.29 -18.60 1.80
CA ALA A 94 -4.61 -19.83 2.17
C ALA A 94 -3.86 -19.70 3.50
N ALA A 95 -3.21 -18.56 3.75
CA ALA A 95 -2.50 -18.29 4.99
C ALA A 95 -3.46 -18.22 6.20
N LEU A 96 -4.61 -17.57 6.05
CA LEU A 96 -5.64 -17.50 7.09
C LEU A 96 -6.24 -18.87 7.39
N HIS A 97 -6.52 -19.68 6.36
CA HIS A 97 -7.00 -21.05 6.54
C HIS A 97 -5.97 -21.93 7.26
N LEU A 98 -4.68 -21.82 6.93
CA LEU A 98 -3.61 -22.55 7.63
C LEU A 98 -3.48 -22.16 9.11
N LEU A 99 -3.79 -20.91 9.46
CA LEU A 99 -3.84 -20.44 10.84
C LEU A 99 -5.13 -20.82 11.57
N GLY A 100 -6.10 -21.45 10.89
CA GLY A 100 -7.41 -21.75 11.47
C GLY A 100 -8.25 -20.50 11.76
N THR A 101 -8.04 -19.43 10.99
CA THR A 101 -8.79 -18.17 11.14
C THR A 101 -10.06 -18.22 10.28
N ASP A 102 -11.21 -18.40 10.93
CA ASP A 102 -12.51 -18.32 10.26
C ASP A 102 -12.88 -16.85 9.97
N ILE A 103 -13.42 -16.57 8.78
CA ILE A 103 -13.87 -15.22 8.42
C ILE A 103 -15.32 -15.03 8.89
N PRO A 104 -15.62 -14.10 9.81
CA PRO A 104 -16.99 -13.83 10.27
C PRO A 104 -17.81 -13.08 9.20
N GLU A 105 -19.13 -13.07 9.32
CA GLU A 105 -20.06 -12.51 8.32
C GLU A 105 -19.87 -11.01 8.04
N ASN A 106 -19.28 -10.26 8.97
CA ASN A 106 -18.99 -8.84 8.81
C ASN A 106 -17.59 -8.54 8.25
N VAL A 107 -16.84 -9.56 7.86
CA VAL A 107 -15.52 -9.44 7.22
C VAL A 107 -15.61 -9.98 5.79
N PHE A 108 -15.14 -9.18 4.84
CA PHE A 108 -15.23 -9.48 3.41
C PHE A 108 -13.82 -9.52 2.82
N LEU A 109 -13.30 -10.73 2.61
CA LEU A 109 -12.06 -10.94 1.87
C LEU A 109 -12.36 -10.94 0.37
N LEU A 110 -11.94 -9.89 -0.31
CA LEU A 110 -12.09 -9.79 -1.76
C LEU A 110 -11.04 -10.67 -2.45
N LYS A 111 -11.37 -11.15 -3.65
CA LYS A 111 -10.42 -11.79 -4.55
C LYS A 111 -9.36 -10.80 -4.96
N SER A 112 -8.13 -11.27 -5.15
CA SER A 112 -7.04 -10.41 -5.63
C SER A 112 -7.33 -9.85 -7.03
N ASP A 113 -7.97 -10.62 -7.90
CA ASP A 113 -8.42 -10.22 -9.25
C ASP A 113 -9.80 -9.53 -9.27
N ALA A 114 -10.35 -9.13 -8.12
CA ALA A 114 -11.63 -8.43 -8.07
C ALA A 114 -11.57 -7.12 -8.88
N LYS A 115 -12.55 -6.92 -9.77
CA LYS A 115 -12.69 -5.72 -10.63
C LYS A 115 -12.87 -4.42 -9.85
N VAL A 116 -13.41 -4.53 -8.65
CA VAL A 116 -13.70 -3.38 -7.79
C VAL A 116 -12.40 -2.69 -7.37
N THR A 117 -12.33 -1.38 -7.60
CA THR A 117 -11.22 -0.56 -7.11
C THR A 117 -11.54 -0.01 -5.73
N ILE A 118 -10.52 0.41 -4.98
CA ILE A 118 -10.74 1.11 -3.70
C ILE A 118 -11.59 2.39 -3.90
N LYS A 119 -11.44 3.07 -5.06
CA LYS A 119 -12.28 4.24 -5.39
C LYS A 119 -13.76 3.86 -5.55
N ASP A 120 -14.05 2.69 -6.08
CA ASP A 120 -15.42 2.19 -6.18
C ASP A 120 -15.96 1.81 -4.80
N LEU A 121 -15.14 1.20 -3.94
CA LEU A 121 -15.52 0.92 -2.54
C LEU A 121 -15.89 2.21 -1.79
N ILE A 122 -15.09 3.26 -1.93
CA ILE A 122 -15.36 4.57 -1.30
C ILE A 122 -16.69 5.18 -1.76
N LYS A 123 -17.07 4.99 -3.03
CA LYS A 123 -18.31 5.55 -3.58
C LYS A 123 -19.54 4.77 -3.10
N SER A 124 -19.40 3.47 -2.92
CA SER A 124 -20.53 2.56 -2.65
C SER A 124 -20.77 2.28 -1.17
N TYR A 125 -19.75 2.41 -0.33
CA TYR A 125 -19.80 2.01 1.07
C TYR A 125 -19.33 3.12 2.02
N ASP A 126 -19.76 3.03 3.27
CA ASP A 126 -19.36 3.95 4.35
C ASP A 126 -17.93 3.67 4.86
N ILE A 127 -16.95 3.90 3.99
CA ILE A 127 -15.53 3.75 4.31
C ILE A 127 -15.09 4.86 5.26
N ARG A 128 -14.65 4.47 6.47
CA ARG A 128 -14.18 5.35 7.55
C ARG A 128 -12.67 5.55 7.56
N GLY A 129 -11.91 4.61 7.00
CA GLY A 129 -10.47 4.73 6.91
C GLY A 129 -9.81 3.47 6.37
N PHE A 130 -8.48 3.52 6.36
CA PHE A 130 -7.64 2.46 5.82
C PHE A 130 -6.69 1.93 6.88
N ALA A 131 -6.52 0.61 6.90
CA ALA A 131 -5.44 -0.05 7.63
C ALA A 131 -4.46 -0.61 6.59
N VAL A 132 -3.19 -0.24 6.70
CA VAL A 132 -2.15 -0.59 5.73
C VAL A 132 -0.91 -1.11 6.43
N TYR A 133 -0.15 -1.95 5.72
CA TYR A 133 1.12 -2.44 6.21
C TYR A 133 2.28 -1.56 5.71
N THR A 134 2.63 -1.65 4.42
CA THR A 134 3.64 -0.77 3.78
C THR A 134 3.26 -0.26 2.39
N THR A 135 2.07 -0.64 1.89
CA THR A 135 1.55 -0.26 0.57
C THR A 135 1.43 1.27 0.35
N THR A 136 1.57 1.70 -0.91
CA THR A 136 1.45 3.11 -1.34
C THR A 136 0.06 3.69 -1.11
N VAL A 137 -0.97 2.83 -1.01
CA VAL A 137 -2.33 3.18 -0.57
C VAL A 137 -2.28 4.05 0.69
N GLY A 138 -1.31 3.81 1.57
CA GLY A 138 -1.18 4.58 2.81
C GLY A 138 -1.00 6.08 2.60
N PHE A 139 -0.07 6.51 1.74
CA PHE A 139 0.12 7.94 1.47
C PHE A 139 -0.83 8.48 0.39
N GLU A 140 -1.32 7.65 -0.52
CA GLU A 140 -2.27 8.05 -1.56
C GLU A 140 -3.62 8.45 -0.96
N TYR A 141 -4.17 7.63 -0.07
CA TYR A 141 -5.47 7.90 0.53
C TYR A 141 -5.39 8.93 1.66
N ALA A 142 -4.25 9.05 2.35
CA ALA A 142 -3.98 10.19 3.22
C ALA A 142 -3.99 11.51 2.44
N ALA A 143 -3.43 11.53 1.22
CA ALA A 143 -3.47 12.72 0.34
C ALA A 143 -4.88 13.05 -0.18
N LEU A 144 -5.78 12.06 -0.23
CA LEU A 144 -7.21 12.24 -0.50
C LEU A 144 -8.04 12.58 0.75
N GLY A 145 -7.39 12.72 1.91
CA GLY A 145 -8.05 13.10 3.16
C GLY A 145 -8.62 11.94 3.98
N PHE A 146 -8.35 10.69 3.64
CA PHE A 146 -8.76 9.58 4.49
C PHE A 146 -7.79 9.40 5.67
N HIS A 147 -8.34 8.93 6.79
CA HIS A 147 -7.51 8.43 7.88
C HIS A 147 -6.88 7.09 7.49
N VAL A 148 -5.58 6.96 7.78
CA VAL A 148 -4.79 5.79 7.45
C VAL A 148 -3.99 5.39 8.68
N ILE A 149 -4.10 4.12 9.08
CA ILE A 149 -3.31 3.50 10.13
C ILE A 149 -2.24 2.63 9.47
N THR A 150 -0.96 2.89 9.76
CA THR A 150 0.16 2.10 9.22
C THR A 150 0.76 1.21 10.31
N THR A 151 0.77 -0.10 10.09
CA THR A 151 1.21 -1.09 11.09
C THR A 151 2.65 -1.56 10.90
N GLY A 152 3.19 -1.44 9.68
CA GLY A 152 4.58 -1.75 9.36
C GLY A 152 5.51 -0.53 9.34
N LYS A 153 6.81 -0.80 9.20
CA LYS A 153 7.88 0.18 8.97
C LYS A 153 7.88 0.68 7.51
N SER A 154 6.80 1.34 7.14
CA SER A 154 6.62 1.96 5.81
C SER A 154 7.55 3.16 5.63
N CYS A 155 7.84 3.52 4.38
CA CYS A 155 8.69 4.68 4.05
C CYS A 155 8.07 6.04 4.39
N PHE A 156 6.77 6.06 4.69
CA PHE A 156 5.99 7.26 5.01
C PHE A 156 5.59 7.35 6.49
N ARG A 157 5.88 6.32 7.29
CA ARG A 157 5.68 6.35 8.74
C ARG A 157 6.49 7.50 9.35
N GLY A 158 5.90 8.24 10.28
CA GLY A 158 6.53 9.33 11.02
C GLY A 158 6.46 10.68 10.32
N PHE A 159 5.87 10.77 9.12
CA PHE A 159 5.74 12.03 8.37
C PHE A 159 4.48 12.84 8.74
N GLY A 160 3.72 12.39 9.75
CA GLY A 160 2.65 13.17 10.37
C GLY A 160 1.32 13.19 9.63
N PHE A 161 1.12 12.34 8.61
CA PHE A 161 -0.16 12.23 7.89
C PHE A 161 -0.83 10.86 8.00
N THR A 162 -0.27 9.98 8.82
CA THR A 162 -0.82 8.67 9.18
C THR A 162 -0.90 8.53 10.69
N THR A 163 -1.73 7.61 11.17
CA THR A 163 -1.68 7.13 12.55
C THR A 163 -0.68 5.99 12.62
N ASP A 164 0.34 6.16 13.48
CA ASP A 164 1.52 5.30 13.53
C ASP A 164 1.61 4.58 14.88
N PRO A 165 0.70 3.64 15.18
CA PRO A 165 0.68 2.97 16.48
C PRO A 165 1.99 2.22 16.75
N VAL A 166 2.44 2.20 18.00
CA VAL A 166 3.64 1.46 18.44
C VAL A 166 3.28 0.23 19.27
N THR A 167 2.01 0.06 19.62
CA THR A 167 1.49 -1.12 20.31
C THR A 167 0.19 -1.63 19.68
N LYS A 168 -0.15 -2.91 19.91
CA LYS A 168 -1.42 -3.50 19.45
C LYS A 168 -2.63 -2.77 20.03
N GLN A 169 -2.52 -2.35 21.29
CA GLN A 169 -3.57 -1.59 21.96
C GLN A 169 -3.83 -0.26 21.23
N GLU A 170 -2.78 0.49 20.91
CA GLU A 170 -2.92 1.73 20.14
C GLU A 170 -3.53 1.50 18.76
N TYR A 171 -3.17 0.40 18.09
CA TYR A 171 -3.75 0.03 16.81
C TYR A 171 -5.27 -0.17 16.91
N PHE A 172 -5.73 -1.00 17.85
CA PHE A 172 -7.17 -1.27 18.01
C PHE A 172 -7.93 -0.05 18.52
N THR A 173 -7.35 0.75 19.42
CA THR A 173 -7.93 2.04 19.84
C THR A 173 -8.06 3.00 18.64
N ALA A 174 -7.04 3.10 17.78
CA ALA A 174 -7.11 3.93 16.58
C ALA A 174 -8.19 3.43 15.62
N LEU A 175 -8.29 2.11 15.44
CA LEU A 175 -9.29 1.49 14.57
C LEU A 175 -10.72 1.74 15.07
N GLU A 176 -10.98 1.54 16.37
CA GLU A 176 -12.26 1.84 17.02
C GLU A 176 -12.63 3.33 16.88
N ASN A 177 -11.67 4.23 17.11
CA ASN A 177 -11.91 5.67 16.97
C ASN A 177 -12.36 6.08 15.56
N LEU A 178 -11.88 5.41 14.52
CA LEU A 178 -12.33 5.68 13.15
C LEU A 178 -13.76 5.19 12.91
N LEU A 179 -14.16 4.11 13.57
CA LEU A 179 -15.44 3.45 13.39
C LEU A 179 -16.58 4.09 14.20
N VAL A 180 -16.29 4.51 15.43
CA VAL A 180 -17.27 5.14 16.34
C VAL A 180 -17.61 6.57 15.93
N ASN A 181 -16.61 7.32 15.44
CA ASN A 181 -16.81 8.72 15.11
C ASN A 181 -17.48 8.89 13.73
N ASN A 182 -18.18 10.02 13.57
CA ASN A 182 -18.68 10.42 12.25
C ASN A 182 -17.52 10.53 11.26
N LYS A 183 -17.79 10.23 9.99
CA LYS A 183 -16.79 10.24 8.94
C LYS A 183 -16.18 11.64 8.85
N MET A 184 -14.93 11.75 9.28
CA MET A 184 -14.15 12.98 9.22
C MET A 184 -13.01 12.77 8.24
N PHE A 185 -12.76 13.81 7.44
CA PHE A 185 -11.54 13.85 6.64
C PHE A 185 -10.38 14.29 7.53
N LEU A 186 -9.22 13.74 7.22
CA LEU A 186 -7.92 14.15 7.75
C LEU A 186 -7.76 15.68 7.59
N PRO A 187 -7.18 16.41 8.57
CA PRO A 187 -7.01 17.85 8.44
C PRO A 187 -6.22 18.24 7.18
N GLU A 188 -6.53 19.39 6.59
CA GLU A 188 -5.92 19.84 5.34
C GLU A 188 -4.38 19.91 5.42
N SER A 189 -3.84 20.31 6.57
CA SER A 189 -2.39 20.31 6.85
C SER A 189 -1.76 18.94 6.61
N ASN A 190 -2.40 17.87 7.08
CA ASN A 190 -1.92 16.50 6.96
C ASN A 190 -2.08 15.99 5.52
N GLN A 191 -3.17 16.38 4.83
CA GLN A 191 -3.32 16.09 3.39
C GLN A 191 -2.21 16.75 2.56
N ILE A 192 -1.83 17.98 2.89
CA ILE A 192 -0.72 18.69 2.24
C ILE A 192 0.60 17.96 2.50
N LEU A 193 0.84 17.46 3.73
CA LEU A 193 2.03 16.65 4.03
C LEU A 193 2.06 15.37 3.20
N ALA A 194 0.95 14.64 3.08
CA ALA A 194 0.85 13.45 2.23
C ALA A 194 1.11 13.78 0.75
N LYS A 195 0.54 14.87 0.22
CA LYS A 195 0.79 15.34 -1.16
C LYS A 195 2.26 15.73 -1.38
N LYS A 196 2.89 16.38 -0.40
CA LYS A 196 4.33 16.68 -0.43
C LYS A 196 5.15 15.40 -0.42
N PHE A 197 4.76 14.42 0.39
CA PHE A 197 5.40 13.12 0.42
C PHE A 197 5.27 12.38 -0.91
N ILE A 198 4.12 12.41 -1.59
CA ILE A 198 3.98 11.81 -2.94
C ILE A 198 4.96 12.44 -3.93
N LYS A 199 5.08 13.78 -3.93
CA LYS A 199 6.05 14.47 -4.78
C LYS A 199 7.48 14.09 -4.44
N PHE A 200 7.79 14.02 -3.15
CA PHE A 200 9.08 13.55 -2.64
C PHE A 200 9.35 12.10 -3.06
N TYR A 201 8.38 11.22 -2.90
CA TYR A 201 8.45 9.81 -3.23
C TYR A 201 8.71 9.61 -4.73
N TRP A 202 8.00 10.34 -5.60
CA TRP A 202 8.29 10.30 -7.03
C TRP A 202 9.65 10.84 -7.40
N PHE A 203 10.02 12.00 -6.86
CA PHE A 203 11.32 12.59 -7.15
C PHE A 203 12.47 11.70 -6.66
N HIS A 204 12.29 11.01 -5.54
CA HIS A 204 13.33 10.20 -4.91
C HIS A 204 13.41 8.76 -5.44
N TYR A 205 12.27 8.10 -5.68
CA TYR A 205 12.24 6.69 -6.06
C TYR A 205 12.14 6.45 -7.57
N TYR A 206 11.76 7.46 -8.36
CA TYR A 206 11.70 7.38 -9.82
C TYR A 206 12.71 8.38 -10.41
N SER A 207 13.97 7.97 -10.47
CA SER A 207 15.02 8.74 -11.13
C SER A 207 15.19 8.27 -12.57
N ASN A 208 15.19 9.22 -13.52
CA ASN A 208 15.54 8.92 -14.90
C ASN A 208 17.06 8.69 -14.98
N ILE A 209 17.46 7.44 -15.19
CA ILE A 209 18.88 7.07 -15.35
C ILE A 209 19.33 7.07 -16.81
N GLY A 210 18.47 7.48 -17.74
CA GLY A 210 18.75 7.57 -19.17
C GLY A 210 18.84 6.24 -19.91
N LEU A 211 18.78 5.09 -19.22
CA LEU A 211 18.95 3.77 -19.84
C LEU A 211 17.79 3.33 -20.74
N PHE A 212 16.60 3.87 -20.53
CA PHE A 212 15.39 3.51 -21.28
C PHE A 212 14.78 4.73 -21.95
N SER A 213 14.19 4.52 -23.12
CA SER A 213 13.51 5.54 -23.91
C SER A 213 12.27 4.97 -24.61
N GLY A 214 11.31 5.83 -24.98
CA GLY A 214 10.10 5.44 -25.70
C GLY A 214 8.95 4.94 -24.83
N ASP A 215 7.82 4.67 -25.47
CA ASP A 215 6.61 4.05 -24.90
C ASP A 215 6.05 3.05 -25.93
N PRO A 216 6.24 1.73 -25.76
CA PRO A 216 6.81 1.06 -24.58
C PRO A 216 8.32 1.31 -24.42
N PRO A 217 8.85 1.24 -23.18
CA PRO A 217 10.25 1.51 -22.90
C PRO A 217 11.18 0.46 -23.56
N VAL A 218 12.16 0.94 -24.32
CA VAL A 218 13.26 0.17 -24.91
C VAL A 218 14.60 0.74 -24.46
N LEU A 219 15.68 -0.04 -24.55
CA LEU A 219 17.03 0.47 -24.25
C LEU A 219 17.33 1.71 -25.11
N ALA A 220 17.83 2.76 -24.47
CA ALA A 220 18.22 3.98 -25.16
C ALA A 220 19.34 3.68 -26.17
N ALA A 221 19.34 4.32 -27.34
CA ALA A 221 20.33 4.04 -28.38
C ALA A 221 21.78 4.24 -27.90
N ASN A 222 21.99 5.16 -26.96
CA ASN A 222 23.27 5.48 -26.33
C ASN A 222 23.51 4.75 -25.00
N TYR A 223 22.79 3.66 -24.71
CA TYR A 223 22.94 2.95 -23.43
C TYR A 223 24.38 2.50 -23.16
N LEU A 224 25.12 2.05 -24.18
CA LEU A 224 26.53 1.63 -24.01
C LEU A 224 27.41 2.80 -23.56
N GLU A 225 27.19 4.00 -24.11
CA GLU A 225 27.91 5.20 -23.70
C GLU A 225 27.56 5.58 -22.25
N LEU A 226 26.28 5.49 -21.88
CA LEU A 226 25.84 5.72 -20.50
C LEU A 226 26.45 4.73 -19.50
N LEU A 227 26.58 3.45 -19.89
CA LEU A 227 27.22 2.42 -19.07
C LEU A 227 28.74 2.66 -18.89
N GLN A 228 29.39 3.32 -19.85
CA GLN A 228 30.82 3.62 -19.83
C GLN A 228 31.13 5.02 -19.28
N SER A 229 30.12 5.88 -19.13
CA SER A 229 30.28 7.24 -18.64
C SER A 229 30.69 7.25 -17.16
N GLU A 230 31.63 8.11 -16.80
CA GLU A 230 31.93 8.41 -15.39
C GLU A 230 30.98 9.46 -14.80
N GLN A 231 30.17 10.13 -15.64
CA GLN A 231 29.23 11.18 -15.24
C GLN A 231 27.77 10.80 -15.47
N GLY A 232 26.89 11.44 -14.69
CA GLY A 232 25.44 11.32 -14.82
C GLY A 232 24.79 10.39 -13.80
N PRO A 233 23.45 10.24 -13.86
CA PRO A 233 22.70 9.50 -12.85
C PRO A 233 23.10 8.02 -12.73
N PHE A 234 23.40 7.36 -13.86
CA PHE A 234 23.78 5.95 -13.87
C PHE A 234 25.15 5.72 -13.21
N SER A 235 26.17 6.49 -13.59
CA SER A 235 27.51 6.39 -13.00
C SER A 235 27.50 6.73 -11.51
N TYR A 236 26.71 7.73 -11.11
CA TYR A 236 26.50 8.07 -9.71
C TYR A 236 25.98 6.88 -8.91
N ILE A 237 24.99 6.13 -9.42
CA ILE A 237 24.47 4.91 -8.77
C ILE A 237 25.56 3.85 -8.66
N VAL A 238 26.28 3.57 -9.74
CA VAL A 238 27.36 2.56 -9.76
C VAL A 238 28.45 2.90 -8.74
N ASN A 239 28.93 4.14 -8.73
CA ASN A 239 29.95 4.60 -7.79
C ASN A 239 29.44 4.53 -6.34
N SER A 240 28.16 4.83 -6.10
CA SER A 240 27.56 4.66 -4.77
C SER A 240 27.70 3.24 -4.24
N ILE A 241 27.44 2.25 -5.11
CA ILE A 241 27.49 0.83 -4.76
C ILE A 241 28.95 0.41 -4.53
N ILE A 242 29.86 0.81 -5.42
CA ILE A 242 31.29 0.51 -5.31
C ILE A 242 31.88 1.08 -4.01
N ASP A 243 31.52 2.32 -3.68
CA ASP A 243 32.03 3.03 -2.50
C ASP A 243 31.30 2.64 -1.20
N GLY A 244 30.24 1.84 -1.29
CA GLY A 244 29.43 1.43 -0.14
C GLY A 244 28.66 2.59 0.52
N VAL A 245 28.32 3.64 -0.24
CA VAL A 245 27.59 4.81 0.25
C VAL A 245 26.12 4.79 -0.21
N PRO A 246 25.18 5.36 0.57
CA PRO A 246 23.77 5.37 0.19
C PRO A 246 23.54 6.13 -1.12
N ILE A 247 22.85 5.52 -2.11
CA ILE A 247 22.48 6.18 -3.38
C ILE A 247 21.78 7.52 -3.11
N ASN A 248 20.81 7.51 -2.21
CA ASN A 248 20.25 8.73 -1.65
C ASN A 248 20.47 8.77 -0.13
N GLY A 249 20.65 9.96 0.42
CA GLY A 249 20.84 10.23 1.84
C GLY A 249 20.50 11.68 2.16
N GLU A 250 20.65 12.09 3.43
CA GLU A 250 20.26 13.42 3.91
C GLU A 250 20.77 14.57 3.02
N ASN A 251 22.03 14.50 2.59
CA ASN A 251 22.69 15.49 1.74
C ASN A 251 23.21 14.89 0.43
N ARG A 252 22.65 13.76 -0.02
CA ARG A 252 23.15 13.00 -1.18
C ARG A 252 21.98 12.58 -2.04
N TRP A 253 21.94 13.04 -3.28
CA TRP A 253 20.81 12.81 -4.18
C TRP A 253 21.33 12.50 -5.57
N ILE A 254 20.68 11.56 -6.26
CA ILE A 254 20.96 11.32 -7.67
C ILE A 254 20.87 12.67 -8.42
N PRO A 255 21.90 13.03 -9.21
CA PRO A 255 21.88 14.29 -9.95
C PRO A 255 20.71 14.29 -10.94
N VAL A 256 20.02 15.43 -11.02
CA VAL A 256 18.88 15.60 -11.93
C VAL A 256 19.43 15.62 -13.36
N SER A 257 18.90 14.73 -14.21
CA SER A 257 19.14 14.72 -15.66
C SER A 257 18.35 15.81 -16.37
#